data_AF-A0A9N9ANT1-F1
#
_entry.id   AF-A0A9N9ANT1-F1
#
_cell.length_a   1.000
_cell.length_b   1.000
_cell.length_c   1.000
_cell.angle_alpha   90.00
_cell.angle_beta   90.00
_cell.angle_gamma   90.00
#
_symmetry.space_group_name_H-M   'P 1'
#
loop_
_entity.id
_entity.type
_entity.pdbx_description
1 polymer ?
#
loop_
_entity_poly.entity_id
_entity_poly.type
_entity_poly.pdbx_seq_one_letter_code
_entity_poly.pdbx_strand_id
1 'polypeptide(L)'
;MIIILPLRYAIFSQADELESQIRDISEKDAQLETKLVNAREQWKKYERALASSMDKKTNNGLNSVKRITEQFRIEGVYGPLYELFECANNSMWTAVEVTAGQRFEIIFVDTDDTATRILDALNREQNGRVTFVPLNRLRTKNYEYPESEDFLPMVNVVEFDKAYTKAIVQVFGRTIICNDLETASKLSREYDLNGITLDDQQITQKLNAIQNVEAKRRQAQDSRDPLMFELNSKIKEEANLRESKSNKEKSLLNIQSSIKMLNAQKQAHQAEMSTELAQNLTLQEQQRLERLNVEVEQLSEKLYKLSTSRSELEGRKNVLENELDANLKRRYEELLIQIDSLTTSEDDQIRNSKNEAEELINEMSNRSKEIEIELQDLSTELSQKTSKSEALKTEQSNRQQKLERQQKNVDKFLSKRKLLLQKKDECTKNIRELGALPEEAFEKHKNTDPTKAINDLITVLDQRKDEAIERTFKQVAKYFAEIFEKLVPAGRGQLIMQKRNAKEQMEDVDEREEREGGSVDSYTGVAIKVSFNSKTDEGLRMQQLSGGQKSLVALTLIFAIQRCDPAPFYLFDEIDAALDAQYRTAVACM
;
A
#
# COMPACT_ATOMS: atom_id res chain seq x y z
N MET A 1 -65.07 -31.72 -43.47
CA MET A 1 -64.08 -30.92 -42.71
C MET A 1 -64.58 -30.56 -41.30
N ILE A 2 -65.36 -31.43 -40.61
CA ILE A 2 -66.03 -31.08 -39.34
C ILE A 2 -65.63 -31.99 -38.16
N ILE A 3 -64.95 -33.12 -38.40
CA ILE A 3 -64.57 -34.09 -37.34
C ILE A 3 -63.10 -33.92 -36.88
N ILE A 4 -62.27 -33.21 -37.63
CA ILE A 4 -60.82 -33.08 -37.36
C ILE A 4 -60.52 -32.02 -36.29
N LEU A 5 -61.36 -30.99 -36.14
CA LEU A 5 -61.18 -29.90 -35.19
C LEU A 5 -61.28 -30.32 -33.70
N PRO A 6 -62.29 -31.09 -33.25
CA PRO A 6 -62.40 -31.48 -31.84
C PRO A 6 -61.35 -32.53 -31.42
N LEU A 7 -60.96 -33.44 -32.31
CA LEU A 7 -59.86 -34.39 -32.06
C LEU A 7 -58.51 -33.68 -31.95
N ARG A 8 -58.27 -32.66 -32.79
CA ARG A 8 -57.10 -31.80 -32.68
C ARG A 8 -57.09 -31.05 -31.35
N TYR A 9 -58.21 -30.47 -30.93
CA TYR A 9 -58.30 -29.75 -29.66
C TYR A 9 -58.07 -30.66 -28.44
N ALA A 10 -58.58 -31.90 -28.44
CA ALA A 10 -58.35 -32.87 -27.37
C ALA A 10 -56.88 -33.31 -27.28
N ILE A 11 -56.22 -33.53 -28.44
CA ILE A 11 -54.79 -33.89 -28.48
C ILE A 11 -53.92 -32.72 -28.00
N PHE A 12 -54.24 -31.47 -28.39
CA PHE A 12 -53.54 -30.29 -27.88
C PHE A 12 -53.74 -30.11 -26.38
N SER A 13 -54.96 -30.31 -25.86
CA SER A 13 -55.23 -30.25 -24.41
C SER A 13 -54.48 -31.32 -23.62
N GLN A 14 -54.37 -32.55 -24.14
CA GLN A 14 -53.56 -33.60 -23.51
C GLN A 14 -52.06 -33.30 -23.59
N ALA A 15 -51.58 -32.73 -24.70
CA ALA A 15 -50.20 -32.31 -24.83
C ALA A 15 -49.86 -31.20 -23.83
N ASP A 16 -50.73 -30.20 -23.67
CA ASP A 16 -50.56 -29.11 -22.70
C ASP A 16 -50.55 -29.63 -21.26
N GLU A 17 -51.40 -30.61 -20.93
CA GLU A 17 -51.45 -31.24 -19.60
C GLU A 17 -50.17 -32.05 -19.30
N LEU A 18 -49.67 -32.81 -20.29
CA LEU A 18 -48.41 -33.55 -20.17
C LEU A 18 -47.21 -32.60 -20.07
N GLU A 19 -47.18 -31.50 -20.82
CA GLU A 19 -46.15 -30.47 -20.71
C GLU A 19 -46.16 -29.75 -19.35
N SER A 20 -47.33 -29.62 -18.72
CA SER A 20 -47.45 -29.12 -17.35
C SER A 20 -46.85 -30.12 -16.35
N GLN A 21 -47.19 -31.41 -16.46
CA GLN A 21 -46.65 -32.45 -15.58
C GLN A 21 -45.13 -32.61 -15.69
N ILE A 22 -44.59 -32.54 -16.92
CA ILE A 22 -43.13 -32.59 -17.14
C ILE A 22 -42.43 -31.40 -16.49
N ARG A 23 -43.03 -30.20 -16.56
CA ARG A 23 -42.51 -29.02 -15.87
C ARG A 23 -42.51 -29.20 -14.35
N ASP A 24 -43.61 -29.66 -13.77
CA ASP A 24 -43.72 -29.89 -12.32
C ASP A 24 -42.71 -30.93 -11.81
N ILE A 25 -42.48 -32.00 -12.58
CA ILE A 25 -41.48 -33.03 -12.25
C ILE A 25 -40.06 -32.45 -12.36
N SER A 26 -39.77 -31.73 -13.43
CA SER A 26 -38.46 -31.10 -13.63
C SER A 26 -38.13 -30.07 -12.53
N GLU A 27 -39.14 -29.34 -12.05
CA GLU A 27 -38.99 -28.40 -10.94
C GLU A 27 -38.72 -29.13 -9.61
N LYS A 28 -39.43 -30.24 -9.34
CA LYS A 28 -39.19 -31.08 -8.16
C LYS A 28 -37.80 -31.73 -8.18
N ASP A 29 -37.35 -32.22 -9.33
CA ASP A 29 -36.01 -32.79 -9.49
C ASP A 29 -34.93 -31.73 -9.27
N ALA A 30 -35.08 -30.54 -9.84
CA ALA A 30 -34.15 -29.43 -9.60
C ALA A 30 -34.09 -29.02 -8.10
N GLN A 31 -35.24 -29.03 -7.41
CA GLN A 31 -35.30 -28.77 -5.97
C GLN A 31 -34.62 -29.89 -5.15
N LEU A 32 -34.78 -31.15 -5.54
CA LEU A 32 -34.14 -32.30 -4.90
C LEU A 32 -32.62 -32.31 -5.13
N GLU A 33 -32.16 -32.00 -6.34
CA GLU A 33 -30.74 -31.84 -6.65
C GLU A 33 -30.11 -30.74 -5.80
N THR A 34 -30.79 -29.59 -5.69
CA THR A 34 -30.33 -28.48 -4.85
C THR A 34 -30.24 -28.89 -3.37
N LYS A 35 -31.24 -29.62 -2.86
CA LYS A 35 -31.21 -30.17 -1.49
C LYS A 35 -30.08 -31.18 -1.30
N LEU A 36 -29.83 -32.05 -2.27
CA LEU A 36 -28.73 -33.02 -2.25
C LEU A 36 -27.36 -32.34 -2.26
N VAL A 37 -27.17 -31.32 -3.10
CA VAL A 37 -25.92 -30.53 -3.14
C VAL A 37 -25.69 -29.85 -1.80
N ASN A 38 -26.71 -29.17 -1.25
CA ASN A 38 -26.62 -28.52 0.05
C ASN A 38 -26.33 -29.51 1.19
N ALA A 39 -26.99 -30.67 1.20
CA ALA A 39 -26.76 -31.71 2.18
C ALA A 39 -25.32 -32.28 2.08
N ARG A 40 -24.81 -32.48 0.86
CA ARG A 40 -23.42 -32.93 0.62
C ARG A 40 -22.39 -31.89 1.05
N GLU A 41 -22.64 -30.61 0.79
CA GLU A 41 -21.76 -29.52 1.23
C GLU A 41 -21.74 -29.39 2.76
N GLN A 42 -22.91 -29.47 3.39
CA GLN A 42 -23.02 -29.52 4.85
C GLN A 42 -22.29 -30.73 5.41
N TRP A 43 -22.49 -31.92 4.83
CA TRP A 43 -21.80 -33.14 5.23
C TRP A 43 -20.27 -33.00 5.11
N LYS A 44 -19.75 -32.52 3.97
CA LYS A 44 -18.30 -32.25 3.81
C LYS A 44 -17.76 -31.20 4.78
N LYS A 45 -18.59 -30.27 5.24
CA LYS A 45 -18.22 -29.27 6.24
C LYS A 45 -18.16 -29.90 7.63
N TYR A 46 -19.13 -30.74 7.99
CA TYR A 46 -19.13 -31.49 9.24
C TYR A 46 -18.00 -32.53 9.27
N GLU A 47 -17.74 -33.22 8.17
CA GLU A 47 -16.63 -34.16 8.00
C GLU A 47 -15.29 -33.46 8.19
N ARG A 48 -15.10 -32.27 7.58
CA ARG A 48 -13.89 -31.45 7.81
C ARG A 48 -13.76 -30.96 9.26
N ALA A 49 -14.87 -30.59 9.89
CA ALA A 49 -14.87 -30.18 11.29
C ALA A 49 -14.54 -31.36 12.23
N LEU A 50 -15.08 -32.54 11.98
CA LEU A 50 -14.77 -33.79 12.70
C LEU A 50 -13.31 -34.19 12.48
N ALA A 51 -12.83 -34.12 11.23
CA ALA A 51 -11.44 -34.36 10.86
C ALA A 51 -10.45 -33.39 11.54
N SER A 52 -10.88 -32.17 11.85
CA SER A 52 -10.10 -31.19 12.62
C SER A 52 -10.17 -31.40 14.14
N SER A 53 -11.11 -32.20 14.64
CA SER A 53 -11.20 -32.60 16.05
C SER A 53 -10.26 -33.77 16.39
N MET A 54 -9.84 -34.54 15.39
CA MET A 54 -8.91 -35.66 15.55
C MET A 54 -7.45 -35.19 15.44
N ASP A 55 -6.51 -35.95 16.03
CA ASP A 55 -5.09 -35.70 15.83
C ASP A 55 -4.72 -35.83 14.35
N LYS A 56 -3.84 -34.93 13.86
CA LYS A 56 -3.47 -34.84 12.44
C LYS A 56 -2.91 -36.16 11.90
N LYS A 57 -2.15 -36.93 12.72
CA LYS A 57 -1.63 -38.24 12.29
C LYS A 57 -2.74 -39.28 12.19
N THR A 58 -3.71 -39.26 13.11
CA THR A 58 -4.85 -40.20 13.04
C THR A 58 -5.73 -39.91 11.83
N ASN A 59 -6.06 -38.64 11.59
CA ASN A 59 -6.87 -38.24 10.44
C ASN A 59 -6.19 -38.56 9.10
N ASN A 60 -4.88 -38.28 8.97
CA ASN A 60 -4.11 -38.69 7.79
C ASN A 60 -4.09 -40.21 7.61
N GLY A 61 -4.00 -40.95 8.72
CA GLY A 61 -4.04 -42.41 8.73
C GLY A 61 -5.37 -42.94 8.20
N LEU A 62 -6.51 -42.48 8.75
CA LEU A 62 -7.85 -42.88 8.33
C LEU A 62 -8.10 -42.59 6.83
N ASN A 63 -7.71 -41.40 6.36
CA ASN A 63 -7.83 -41.05 4.95
C ASN A 63 -6.96 -41.93 4.04
N SER A 64 -5.77 -42.29 4.51
CA SER A 64 -4.88 -43.18 3.77
C SER A 64 -5.43 -44.60 3.72
N VAL A 65 -6.06 -45.09 4.80
CA VAL A 65 -6.75 -46.39 4.79
C VAL A 65 -7.94 -46.38 3.81
N LYS A 66 -8.79 -45.34 3.80
CA LYS A 66 -9.88 -45.21 2.81
C LYS A 66 -9.33 -45.22 1.38
N ARG A 67 -8.28 -44.45 1.10
CA ARG A 67 -7.63 -44.44 -0.23
C ARG A 67 -7.05 -45.80 -0.62
N ILE A 68 -6.30 -46.46 0.28
CA ILE A 68 -5.64 -47.75 0.03
C ILE A 68 -6.68 -48.84 -0.23
N THR A 69 -7.75 -48.87 0.57
CA THR A 69 -8.83 -49.86 0.41
C THR A 69 -9.54 -49.73 -0.93
N GLU A 70 -9.83 -48.51 -1.38
CA GLU A 70 -10.38 -48.23 -2.70
C GLU A 70 -9.41 -48.56 -3.84
N GLN A 71 -8.15 -48.13 -3.72
CA GLN A 71 -7.12 -48.31 -4.75
C GLN A 71 -6.77 -49.78 -4.99
N PHE A 72 -6.60 -50.55 -3.92
CA PHE A 72 -6.23 -51.96 -3.99
C PHE A 72 -7.44 -52.91 -3.95
N ARG A 73 -8.67 -52.37 -3.90
CA ARG A 73 -9.93 -53.12 -3.81
C ARG A 73 -9.89 -54.19 -2.71
N ILE A 74 -9.46 -53.78 -1.52
CA ILE A 74 -9.35 -54.67 -0.35
C ILE A 74 -10.75 -54.80 0.27
N GLU A 75 -11.32 -56.00 0.17
CA GLU A 75 -12.57 -56.36 0.86
C GLU A 75 -12.31 -56.70 2.33
N GLY A 76 -13.36 -56.70 3.16
CA GLY A 76 -13.26 -57.06 4.58
C GLY A 76 -12.91 -55.90 5.53
N VAL A 77 -12.95 -54.65 5.06
CA VAL A 77 -12.78 -53.45 5.89
C VAL A 77 -14.15 -52.86 6.21
N TYR A 78 -14.53 -52.93 7.48
CA TYR A 78 -15.83 -52.41 7.94
C TYR A 78 -15.78 -50.91 8.26
N GLY A 79 -14.61 -50.40 8.65
CA GLY A 79 -14.41 -49.00 8.96
C GLY A 79 -14.26 -48.71 10.45
N PRO A 80 -14.10 -47.43 10.81
CA PRO A 80 -13.97 -46.99 12.20
C PRO A 80 -15.28 -47.17 12.98
N LEU A 81 -15.18 -47.35 14.31
CA LEU A 81 -16.34 -47.64 15.18
C LEU A 81 -17.49 -46.65 15.01
N TYR A 82 -17.21 -45.35 14.80
CA TYR A 82 -18.24 -44.33 14.64
C TYR A 82 -19.10 -44.49 13.37
N GLU A 83 -18.67 -45.31 12.40
CA GLU A 83 -19.46 -45.63 11.19
C GLU A 83 -20.30 -46.90 11.37
N LEU A 84 -20.11 -47.66 12.46
CA LEU A 84 -20.69 -49.01 12.63
C LEU A 84 -21.98 -49.06 13.45
N PHE A 85 -22.40 -47.93 14.03
CA PHE A 85 -23.61 -47.86 14.84
C PHE A 85 -24.25 -46.46 14.77
N GLU A 86 -25.53 -46.40 15.10
CA GLU A 86 -26.31 -45.18 15.30
C GLU A 86 -26.79 -45.08 16.75
N CYS A 87 -27.03 -43.87 17.24
CA CYS A 87 -27.56 -43.67 18.60
C CYS A 87 -29.08 -43.52 18.51
N ALA A 88 -29.83 -44.45 19.10
CA ALA A 88 -31.31 -44.45 19.06
C ALA A 88 -31.90 -43.17 19.71
N ASN A 89 -31.18 -42.60 20.68
CA ASN A 89 -31.59 -41.39 21.38
C ASN A 89 -30.47 -40.34 21.41
N ASN A 90 -30.69 -39.21 20.73
CA ASN A 90 -29.72 -38.11 20.67
C ASN A 90 -29.37 -37.51 22.04
N SER A 91 -30.26 -37.59 23.05
CA SER A 91 -29.94 -37.07 24.39
C SER A 91 -28.85 -37.88 25.10
N MET A 92 -28.65 -39.14 24.70
CA MET A 92 -27.68 -40.07 25.29
C MET A 92 -26.35 -40.09 24.55
N TRP A 93 -26.20 -39.29 23.47
CA TRP A 93 -24.99 -39.25 22.64
C TRP A 93 -23.72 -39.00 23.46
N THR A 94 -23.75 -38.11 24.46
CA THR A 94 -22.57 -37.84 25.29
C THR A 94 -22.12 -39.06 26.07
N ALA A 95 -23.05 -39.88 26.57
CA ALA A 95 -22.71 -41.10 27.31
C ALA A 95 -22.03 -42.11 26.39
N VAL A 96 -22.54 -42.24 25.17
CA VAL A 96 -21.93 -43.06 24.12
C VAL A 96 -20.53 -42.51 23.77
N GLU A 97 -20.40 -41.20 23.62
CA GLU A 97 -19.16 -40.54 23.21
C GLU A 97 -18.04 -40.76 24.24
N VAL A 98 -18.35 -40.56 25.51
CA VAL A 98 -17.42 -40.75 26.63
C VAL A 98 -17.05 -42.22 26.80
N THR A 99 -18.00 -43.13 26.62
CA THR A 99 -17.76 -44.57 26.73
C THR A 99 -16.82 -45.07 25.66
N ALA A 100 -17.00 -44.62 24.41
CA ALA A 100 -16.13 -44.99 23.31
C ALA A 100 -14.77 -44.27 23.40
N GLY A 101 -14.75 -42.97 23.68
CA GLY A 101 -13.52 -42.17 23.74
C GLY A 101 -12.66 -42.35 22.49
N GLN A 102 -11.35 -42.57 22.67
CA GLN A 102 -10.42 -42.84 21.55
C GLN A 102 -10.73 -44.13 20.77
N ARG A 103 -11.62 -45.00 21.28
CA ARG A 103 -12.02 -46.23 20.56
C ARG A 103 -12.91 -45.94 19.37
N PHE A 104 -13.45 -44.72 19.23
CA PHE A 104 -14.15 -44.31 18.02
C PHE A 104 -13.30 -44.44 16.76
N GLU A 105 -12.01 -44.17 16.88
CA GLU A 105 -11.07 -44.10 15.76
C GLU A 105 -10.53 -45.48 15.35
N ILE A 106 -10.87 -46.54 16.09
CA ILE A 106 -10.42 -47.91 15.82
C ILE A 106 -11.16 -48.47 14.61
N ILE A 107 -10.38 -48.97 13.64
CA ILE A 107 -10.88 -49.55 12.39
C ILE A 107 -11.11 -51.05 12.59
N PHE A 108 -12.34 -51.51 12.36
CA PHE A 108 -12.68 -52.92 12.40
C PHE A 108 -12.54 -53.56 11.02
N VAL A 109 -11.96 -54.75 11.00
CA VAL A 109 -11.78 -55.58 9.80
C VAL A 109 -12.24 -57.01 10.07
N ASP A 110 -12.46 -57.79 9.03
CA ASP A 110 -12.88 -59.19 9.13
C ASP A 110 -11.80 -60.08 9.77
N THR A 111 -10.57 -59.95 9.30
CA THR A 111 -9.42 -60.80 9.63
C THR A 111 -8.15 -60.00 9.85
N ASP A 112 -7.20 -60.59 10.56
CA ASP A 112 -5.86 -60.04 10.75
C ASP A 112 -5.03 -59.98 9.46
N ASP A 113 -5.30 -60.87 8.50
CA ASP A 113 -4.68 -60.81 7.17
C ASP A 113 -5.06 -59.53 6.43
N THR A 114 -6.34 -59.13 6.50
CA THR A 114 -6.84 -57.87 5.94
C THR A 114 -6.17 -56.66 6.59
N ALA A 115 -6.04 -56.65 7.92
CA ALA A 115 -5.30 -55.60 8.63
C ALA A 115 -3.83 -55.52 8.19
N THR A 116 -3.15 -56.67 8.06
CA THR A 116 -1.73 -56.74 7.67
C THR A 116 -1.51 -56.18 6.27
N ARG A 117 -2.37 -56.55 5.31
CA ARG A 117 -2.31 -56.03 3.92
C ARG A 117 -2.40 -54.50 3.86
N ILE A 118 -3.26 -53.90 4.67
CA ILE A 118 -3.42 -52.45 4.73
C ILE A 118 -2.23 -51.80 5.41
N LEU A 119 -1.72 -52.39 6.50
CA LEU A 119 -0.53 -51.90 7.20
C LEU A 119 0.73 -51.93 6.33
N ASP A 120 0.93 -52.97 5.53
CA ASP A 120 2.07 -53.06 4.60
C ASP A 120 2.04 -51.95 3.54
N ALA A 121 0.85 -51.61 3.03
CA ALA A 121 0.68 -50.50 2.11
C ALA A 121 0.89 -49.15 2.83
N LEU A 122 0.34 -48.98 4.04
CA LEU A 122 0.43 -47.75 4.81
C LEU A 122 1.87 -47.43 5.27
N ASN A 123 2.64 -48.45 5.65
CA ASN A 123 4.04 -48.31 6.09
C ASN A 123 4.97 -47.82 4.97
N ARG A 124 4.63 -48.08 3.70
CA ARG A 124 5.38 -47.56 2.54
C ARG A 124 5.17 -46.06 2.34
N GLU A 125 4.02 -45.53 2.75
CA GLU A 125 3.67 -44.11 2.60
C GLU A 125 4.08 -43.25 3.80
N GLN A 126 4.40 -43.86 4.96
CA GLN A 126 4.80 -43.17 6.21
C GLN A 126 3.86 -42.01 6.62
N ASN A 127 2.56 -42.13 6.32
CA ASN A 127 1.61 -41.01 6.44
C ASN A 127 0.41 -41.32 7.35
N GLY A 128 0.65 -41.40 8.66
CA GLY A 128 -0.39 -41.39 9.68
C GLY A 128 -0.27 -42.49 10.74
N ARG A 129 -1.25 -42.55 11.64
CA ARG A 129 -1.37 -43.58 12.69
C ARG A 129 -2.80 -44.14 12.67
N VAL A 130 -2.93 -45.46 12.65
CA VAL A 130 -4.24 -46.14 12.74
C VAL A 130 -4.14 -47.35 13.65
N THR A 131 -5.27 -47.77 14.20
CA THR A 131 -5.39 -48.99 15.02
C THR A 131 -6.45 -49.88 14.40
N PHE A 132 -6.08 -51.13 14.10
CA PHE A 132 -7.00 -52.13 13.56
C PHE A 132 -7.41 -53.14 14.62
N VAL A 133 -8.68 -53.55 14.60
CA VAL A 133 -9.19 -54.65 15.42
C VAL A 133 -9.89 -55.66 14.51
N PRO A 134 -9.32 -56.87 14.33
CA PRO A 134 -9.92 -57.90 13.49
C PRO A 134 -10.99 -58.69 14.25
N LEU A 135 -12.19 -58.77 13.69
CA LEU A 135 -13.38 -59.38 14.30
C LEU A 135 -13.22 -60.89 14.53
N ASN A 136 -12.45 -61.59 13.69
CA ASN A 136 -12.14 -63.01 13.86
C ASN A 136 -11.36 -63.31 15.16
N ARG A 137 -10.53 -62.37 15.63
CA ARG A 137 -9.71 -62.51 16.85
C ARG A 137 -10.34 -61.86 18.09
N LEU A 138 -11.43 -61.12 17.91
CA LEU A 138 -12.09 -60.41 18.99
C LEU A 138 -12.80 -61.39 19.94
N ARG A 139 -12.41 -61.38 21.22
CA ARG A 139 -13.04 -62.16 22.29
C ARG A 139 -13.84 -61.23 23.18
N THR A 140 -15.15 -61.43 23.23
CA THR A 140 -16.05 -60.65 24.08
C THR A 140 -16.41 -61.40 25.34
N LYS A 141 -16.42 -60.70 26.47
CA LYS A 141 -17.01 -61.20 27.72
C LYS A 141 -18.53 -61.10 27.58
N ASN A 142 -19.25 -62.11 28.05
CA ASN A 142 -20.71 -62.01 28.19
C ASN A 142 -21.00 -61.29 29.51
N TYR A 143 -21.67 -60.14 29.44
CA TYR A 143 -22.04 -59.37 30.63
C TYR A 143 -23.46 -59.75 31.01
N GLU A 144 -23.66 -60.14 32.26
CA GLU A 144 -24.99 -60.40 32.81
C GLU A 144 -25.53 -59.10 33.39
N TYR A 145 -26.71 -58.69 32.92
CA TYR A 145 -27.39 -57.49 33.40
C TYR A 145 -28.54 -57.91 34.32
N PRO A 146 -28.61 -57.41 35.57
CA PRO A 146 -29.76 -57.69 36.43
C PRO A 146 -31.05 -57.07 35.88
N GLU A 147 -32.19 -57.71 36.10
CA GLU A 147 -33.49 -57.13 35.75
C GLU A 147 -33.83 -56.00 36.73
N SER A 148 -33.63 -54.75 36.30
CA SER A 148 -34.06 -53.54 37.02
C SER A 148 -34.39 -52.42 36.03
N GLU A 149 -35.34 -51.56 36.38
CA GLU A 149 -35.66 -50.33 35.64
C GLU A 149 -34.73 -49.16 35.98
N ASP A 150 -33.85 -49.32 36.97
CA ASP A 150 -32.99 -48.25 37.49
C ASP A 150 -31.76 -47.95 36.61
N PHE A 151 -31.49 -48.79 35.60
CA PHE A 151 -30.39 -48.59 34.68
C PHE A 151 -30.70 -49.10 33.26
N LEU A 152 -29.97 -48.57 32.28
CA LEU A 152 -30.08 -48.95 30.88
C LEU A 152 -28.71 -49.42 30.34
N PRO A 153 -28.58 -50.65 29.81
CA PRO A 153 -27.35 -51.09 29.16
C PRO A 153 -27.00 -50.24 27.95
N MET A 154 -25.74 -49.81 27.83
CA MET A 154 -25.29 -48.95 26.72
C MET A 154 -25.45 -49.62 25.35
N VAL A 155 -25.35 -50.96 25.29
CA VAL A 155 -25.57 -51.74 24.07
C VAL A 155 -27.00 -51.60 23.54
N ASN A 156 -27.98 -51.29 24.39
CA ASN A 156 -29.37 -51.07 23.99
C ASN A 156 -29.66 -49.62 23.54
N VAL A 157 -28.71 -48.71 23.78
CA VAL A 157 -28.80 -47.28 23.37
C VAL A 157 -28.31 -47.09 21.93
N VAL A 158 -27.47 -48.02 21.46
CA VAL A 158 -26.88 -48.00 20.12
C VAL A 158 -27.57 -49.02 19.20
N GLU A 159 -27.89 -48.60 17.99
CA GLU A 159 -28.44 -49.45 16.92
C GLU A 159 -27.33 -49.83 15.95
N PHE A 160 -27.18 -51.11 15.64
CA PHE A 160 -26.08 -51.62 14.82
C PHE A 160 -26.45 -52.95 14.13
N ASP A 161 -25.71 -53.30 13.07
CA ASP A 161 -25.85 -54.60 12.42
C ASP A 161 -25.32 -55.72 13.32
N LYS A 162 -26.05 -56.85 13.39
CA LYS A 162 -25.65 -58.06 14.13
C LYS A 162 -24.25 -58.55 13.77
N ALA A 163 -23.77 -58.30 12.56
CA ALA A 163 -22.38 -58.59 12.16
C ALA A 163 -21.34 -57.94 13.10
N TYR A 164 -21.64 -56.77 13.68
CA TYR A 164 -20.73 -55.98 14.51
C TYR A 164 -20.92 -56.19 16.01
N THR A 165 -21.76 -57.16 16.42
CA THR A 165 -22.06 -57.45 17.84
C THR A 165 -20.81 -57.59 18.69
N LYS A 166 -19.76 -58.27 18.19
CA LYS A 166 -18.52 -58.43 18.94
C LYS A 166 -17.81 -57.10 19.21
N ALA A 167 -17.79 -56.19 18.22
CA ALA A 167 -17.17 -54.87 18.36
C ALA A 167 -17.94 -54.00 19.37
N ILE A 168 -19.26 -53.99 19.26
CA ILE A 168 -20.13 -53.20 20.14
C ILE A 168 -20.08 -53.70 21.58
N VAL A 169 -20.19 -55.02 21.80
CA VAL A 169 -20.09 -55.60 23.14
C VAL A 169 -18.70 -55.36 23.75
N GLN A 170 -17.63 -55.37 22.96
CA GLN A 170 -16.28 -55.06 23.45
C GLN A 170 -16.15 -53.62 23.98
N VAL A 171 -16.78 -52.65 23.30
CA VAL A 171 -16.65 -51.23 23.64
C VAL A 171 -17.68 -50.81 24.68
N PHE A 172 -18.93 -51.22 24.49
CA PHE A 172 -20.08 -50.74 25.26
C PHE A 172 -20.66 -51.77 26.23
N GLY A 173 -20.31 -53.06 26.11
CA GLY A 173 -20.94 -54.14 26.89
C GLY A 173 -20.68 -54.09 28.41
N ARG A 174 -19.61 -53.43 28.84
CA ARG A 174 -19.35 -53.22 30.27
C ARG A 174 -20.16 -52.04 30.84
N THR A 175 -20.70 -51.17 30.00
CA THR A 175 -21.18 -49.85 30.42
C THR A 175 -22.70 -49.81 30.52
N ILE A 176 -23.20 -49.20 31.59
CA ILE A 176 -24.61 -48.98 31.86
C ILE A 176 -24.86 -47.49 32.19
N ILE A 177 -26.04 -46.99 31.86
CA ILE A 177 -26.50 -45.65 32.24
C ILE A 177 -27.39 -45.80 33.48
N CYS A 178 -27.04 -45.10 34.56
CA CYS A 178 -27.74 -45.16 35.84
C CYS A 178 -28.44 -43.82 36.13
N ASN A 179 -29.54 -43.86 36.88
CA ASN A 179 -30.22 -42.65 37.33
C ASN A 179 -29.44 -41.93 38.45
N ASP A 180 -28.68 -42.67 39.26
CA ASP A 180 -28.03 -42.18 40.48
C ASP A 180 -26.67 -42.88 40.74
N LEU A 181 -25.83 -42.26 41.56
CA LEU A 181 -24.48 -42.74 41.86
C LEU A 181 -24.48 -44.00 42.73
N GLU A 182 -25.49 -44.18 43.57
CA GLU A 182 -25.58 -45.33 44.48
C GLU A 182 -25.83 -46.62 43.69
N THR A 183 -26.77 -46.60 42.73
CA THR A 183 -27.00 -47.73 41.81
C THR A 183 -25.78 -48.04 40.96
N ALA A 184 -25.10 -47.01 40.41
CA ALA A 184 -23.87 -47.18 39.65
C ALA A 184 -22.75 -47.87 40.48
N SER A 185 -22.57 -47.44 41.74
CA SER A 185 -21.57 -48.02 42.64
C SER A 185 -21.88 -49.48 43.02
N LYS A 186 -23.16 -49.78 43.28
CA LYS A 186 -23.62 -51.12 43.60
C LYS A 186 -23.39 -52.09 42.44
N LEU A 187 -23.87 -51.73 41.24
CA LEU A 187 -23.77 -52.57 40.04
C LEU A 187 -22.31 -52.77 39.59
N SER A 188 -21.44 -51.80 39.85
CA SER A 188 -20.01 -51.95 39.58
C SER A 188 -19.33 -52.99 40.48
N ARG A 189 -19.70 -53.07 41.76
CA ARG A 189 -19.14 -54.03 42.71
C ARG A 189 -19.69 -55.44 42.52
N GLU A 190 -21.00 -55.57 42.28
CA GLU A 190 -21.69 -56.87 42.23
C GLU A 190 -21.57 -57.55 40.86
N TYR A 191 -21.60 -56.79 39.76
CA TYR A 191 -21.70 -57.32 38.39
C TYR A 191 -20.54 -56.93 37.48
N ASP A 192 -19.49 -56.26 38.00
CA ASP A 192 -18.32 -55.81 37.21
C ASP A 192 -18.70 -54.87 36.03
N LEU A 193 -19.76 -54.08 36.21
CA LEU A 193 -20.26 -53.08 35.26
C LEU A 193 -19.70 -51.68 35.55
N ASN A 194 -19.72 -50.80 34.55
CA ASN A 194 -19.34 -49.40 34.70
C ASN A 194 -20.59 -48.52 34.53
N GLY A 195 -21.03 -47.86 35.61
CA GLY A 195 -22.18 -46.96 35.57
C GLY A 195 -21.80 -45.52 35.21
N ILE A 196 -22.56 -44.91 34.31
CA ILE A 196 -22.50 -43.48 33.98
C ILE A 196 -23.81 -42.84 34.45
N THR A 197 -23.74 -41.81 35.30
CA THR A 197 -24.94 -41.10 35.79
C THR A 197 -25.39 -39.99 34.85
N LEU A 198 -26.66 -39.58 34.90
CA LEU A 198 -27.17 -38.44 34.13
C LEU A 198 -26.48 -37.11 34.50
N ASP A 199 -26.04 -36.95 35.75
CA ASP A 199 -25.29 -35.77 36.19
C ASP A 199 -23.86 -35.75 35.63
N ASP A 200 -23.19 -36.91 35.58
CA ASP A 200 -21.90 -37.06 34.90
C ASP A 200 -22.01 -36.76 33.40
N GLN A 201 -23.15 -37.10 32.78
CA GLN A 201 -23.44 -36.74 31.39
C GLN A 201 -23.53 -35.21 31.22
N GLN A 202 -24.22 -34.50 32.11
CA GLN A 202 -24.33 -33.04 32.03
C GLN A 202 -23.01 -32.32 32.28
N ILE A 203 -22.21 -32.80 33.25
CA ILE A 203 -20.88 -32.26 33.53
C ILE A 203 -19.97 -32.48 32.33
N THR A 204 -20.04 -33.67 31.73
CA THR A 204 -19.19 -34.01 30.58
C THR A 204 -19.64 -33.32 29.29
N GLN A 205 -20.94 -33.11 29.08
CA GLN A 205 -21.47 -32.24 28.02
C GLN A 205 -20.88 -30.83 28.11
N LYS A 206 -20.86 -30.26 29.32
CA LYS A 206 -20.32 -28.91 29.55
C LYS A 206 -18.80 -28.88 29.38
N LEU A 207 -18.07 -29.90 29.82
CA LEU A 207 -16.62 -30.02 29.60
C LEU A 207 -16.28 -30.15 28.10
N ASN A 208 -16.99 -31.00 27.36
CA ASN A 208 -16.80 -31.16 25.92
C ASN A 208 -17.15 -29.87 25.16
N ALA A 209 -18.18 -29.14 25.59
CA ALA A 209 -18.51 -27.83 25.03
C ALA A 209 -17.38 -26.81 25.25
N ILE A 210 -16.78 -26.79 26.44
CA ILE A 210 -15.65 -25.90 26.77
C ILE A 210 -14.42 -26.26 25.94
N GLN A 211 -14.04 -27.55 25.89
CA GLN A 211 -12.89 -28.01 25.09
C GLN A 211 -13.09 -27.73 23.59
N ASN A 212 -14.29 -27.91 23.07
CA ASN A 212 -14.62 -27.58 21.67
C ASN A 212 -14.51 -26.07 21.39
N VAL A 213 -14.94 -25.22 22.32
CA VAL A 213 -14.79 -23.77 22.20
C VAL A 213 -13.31 -23.38 22.27
N GLU A 214 -12.53 -24.00 23.15
CA GLU A 214 -11.09 -23.76 23.27
C GLU A 214 -10.32 -24.23 22.03
N ALA A 215 -10.64 -25.39 21.48
CA ALA A 215 -10.07 -25.91 20.24
C ALA A 215 -10.39 -25.01 19.04
N LYS A 216 -11.66 -24.60 18.89
CA LYS A 216 -12.08 -23.62 17.86
C LYS A 216 -11.37 -22.27 18.02
N ARG A 217 -11.19 -21.80 19.26
CA ARG A 217 -10.46 -20.56 19.55
C ARG A 217 -8.99 -20.68 19.14
N ARG A 218 -8.33 -21.78 19.49
CA ARG A 218 -6.92 -22.04 19.17
C ARG A 218 -6.72 -22.12 17.65
N GLN A 219 -7.62 -22.80 16.95
CA GLN A 219 -7.62 -22.89 15.48
C GLN A 219 -7.89 -21.54 14.80
N ALA A 220 -8.85 -20.76 15.30
CA ALA A 220 -9.09 -19.41 14.79
C ALA A 220 -7.88 -18.50 15.00
N GLN A 221 -7.12 -18.71 16.08
CA GLN A 221 -5.90 -17.98 16.39
C GLN A 221 -4.75 -18.40 15.45
N ASP A 222 -4.54 -19.71 15.26
CA ASP A 222 -3.51 -20.26 14.37
C ASP A 222 -3.75 -19.94 12.88
N SER A 223 -5.00 -19.78 12.46
CA SER A 223 -5.35 -19.35 11.10
C SER A 223 -5.31 -17.83 10.91
N ARG A 224 -5.59 -17.06 11.97
CA ARG A 224 -5.54 -15.59 11.93
C ARG A 224 -4.11 -15.08 11.75
N ASP A 225 -3.13 -15.67 12.42
CA ASP A 225 -1.76 -15.14 12.42
C ASP A 225 -1.08 -15.15 11.02
N PRO A 226 -1.16 -16.21 10.19
CA PRO A 226 -0.68 -16.16 8.80
C PRO A 226 -1.51 -15.25 7.90
N LEU A 227 -2.84 -15.19 8.07
CA LEU A 227 -3.70 -14.26 7.34
C LEU A 227 -3.39 -12.79 7.66
N MET A 228 -3.05 -12.48 8.92
CA MET A 228 -2.62 -11.15 9.34
C MET A 228 -1.25 -10.79 8.77
N PHE A 229 -0.33 -11.75 8.68
CA PHE A 229 0.95 -11.56 8.01
C PHE A 229 0.77 -11.28 6.51
N GLU A 230 -0.09 -12.05 5.84
CA GLU A 230 -0.42 -11.86 4.42
C GLU A 230 -1.13 -10.52 4.18
N LEU A 231 -2.10 -10.15 5.03
CA LEU A 231 -2.79 -8.86 4.97
C LEU A 231 -1.81 -7.69 5.13
N ASN A 232 -0.89 -7.76 6.10
CA ASN A 232 0.13 -6.73 6.30
C ASN A 232 1.11 -6.64 5.12
N SER A 233 1.43 -7.77 4.48
CA SER A 233 2.22 -7.81 3.25
C SER A 233 1.47 -7.12 2.10
N LYS A 234 0.19 -7.43 1.92
CA LYS A 234 -0.66 -6.81 0.88
C LYS A 234 -0.90 -5.32 1.11
N ILE A 235 -1.04 -4.87 2.36
CA ILE A 235 -1.12 -3.44 2.70
C ILE A 235 0.17 -2.71 2.31
N LYS A 236 1.35 -3.31 2.57
CA LYS A 236 2.64 -2.74 2.14
C LYS A 236 2.75 -2.70 0.61
N GLU A 237 2.32 -3.75 -0.07
CA GLU A 237 2.30 -3.83 -1.52
C GLU A 237 1.37 -2.76 -2.15
N GLU A 238 0.18 -2.56 -1.58
CA GLU A 238 -0.76 -1.51 -2.00
C GLU A 238 -0.17 -0.10 -1.78
N ALA A 239 0.50 0.14 -0.64
CA ALA A 239 1.14 1.42 -0.35
C ALA A 239 2.23 1.75 -1.39
N ASN A 240 3.09 0.78 -1.70
CA ASN A 240 4.13 0.92 -2.72
C ASN A 240 3.53 1.18 -4.12
N LEU A 241 2.44 0.49 -4.47
CA LEU A 241 1.74 0.69 -5.73
C LEU A 241 1.08 2.08 -5.81
N ARG A 242 0.48 2.57 -4.72
CA ARG A 242 -0.07 3.94 -4.66
C ARG A 242 1.00 5.00 -4.84
N GLU A 243 2.16 4.83 -4.19
CA GLU A 243 3.28 5.75 -4.35
C GLU A 243 3.82 5.75 -5.79
N SER A 244 4.01 4.57 -6.38
CA SER A 244 4.42 4.41 -7.78
C SER A 244 3.42 5.05 -8.75
N LYS A 245 2.12 4.86 -8.51
CA LYS A 245 1.04 5.49 -9.30
C LYS A 245 1.12 7.02 -9.18
N SER A 246 1.26 7.57 -7.97
CA SER A 246 1.38 9.02 -7.76
C SER A 246 2.59 9.60 -8.51
N ASN A 247 3.72 8.91 -8.49
CA ASN A 247 4.93 9.33 -9.20
C ASN A 247 4.74 9.30 -10.73
N LYS A 248 4.02 8.30 -11.25
CA LYS A 248 3.66 8.23 -12.67
C LYS A 248 2.67 9.33 -13.07
N GLU A 249 1.68 9.66 -12.24
CA GLU A 249 0.74 10.75 -12.48
C GLU A 249 1.44 12.12 -12.52
N LYS A 250 2.36 12.38 -11.59
CA LYS A 250 3.21 13.58 -11.61
C LYS A 250 4.06 13.65 -12.89
N SER A 251 4.64 12.53 -13.30
CA SER A 251 5.43 12.44 -14.54
C SER A 251 4.57 12.69 -15.78
N LEU A 252 3.36 12.14 -15.83
CA LEU A 252 2.39 12.37 -16.91
C LEU A 252 2.02 13.86 -17.00
N LEU A 253 1.73 14.51 -15.86
CA LEU A 253 1.42 15.93 -15.80
C LEU A 253 2.57 16.79 -16.36
N ASN A 254 3.81 16.45 -16.01
CA ASN A 254 5.01 17.11 -16.51
C ASN A 254 5.22 16.92 -18.01
N ILE A 255 4.93 15.73 -18.54
CA ILE A 255 4.98 15.46 -19.99
C ILE A 255 3.88 16.24 -20.71
N GLN A 256 2.66 16.28 -20.16
CA GLN A 256 1.55 17.04 -20.73
C GLN A 256 1.81 18.55 -20.76
N SER A 257 2.41 19.11 -19.71
CA SER A 257 2.80 20.53 -19.70
C SER A 257 3.91 20.81 -20.72
N SER A 258 4.87 19.89 -20.87
CA SER A 258 5.92 19.98 -21.89
C SER A 258 5.36 19.93 -23.31
N ILE A 259 4.41 19.04 -23.58
CA ILE A 259 3.72 18.95 -24.88
C ILE A 259 2.95 20.24 -25.18
N LYS A 260 2.23 20.80 -24.19
CA LYS A 260 1.53 22.09 -24.35
C LYS A 260 2.50 23.21 -24.70
N MET A 261 3.64 23.28 -24.02
CA MET A 261 4.68 24.28 -24.27
C MET A 261 5.30 24.12 -25.67
N LEU A 262 5.64 22.90 -26.06
CA LEU A 262 6.16 22.59 -27.41
C LEU A 262 5.16 22.94 -28.51
N ASN A 263 3.87 22.68 -28.30
CA ASN A 263 2.83 23.06 -29.26
C ASN A 263 2.67 24.59 -29.36
N ALA A 264 2.77 25.31 -28.23
CA ALA A 264 2.77 26.77 -28.22
C ALA A 264 4.01 27.35 -28.94
N GLN A 265 5.19 26.77 -28.72
CA GLN A 265 6.41 27.13 -29.45
C GLN A 265 6.30 26.84 -30.94
N LYS A 266 5.76 25.67 -31.32
CA LYS A 266 5.50 25.33 -32.72
C LYS A 266 4.57 26.34 -33.39
N GLN A 267 3.47 26.73 -32.72
CA GLN A 267 2.57 27.76 -33.23
C GLN A 267 3.26 29.12 -33.33
N ALA A 268 4.07 29.50 -32.35
CA ALA A 268 4.83 30.75 -32.39
C ALA A 268 5.82 30.76 -33.57
N HIS A 269 6.56 29.68 -33.81
CA HIS A 269 7.47 29.56 -34.96
C HIS A 269 6.74 29.48 -36.30
N GLN A 270 5.54 28.87 -36.36
CA GLN A 270 4.70 28.90 -37.56
C GLN A 270 4.16 30.32 -37.86
N ALA A 271 3.84 31.09 -36.81
CA ALA A 271 3.47 32.50 -36.93
C ALA A 271 4.69 33.37 -37.34
N GLU A 272 5.88 33.04 -36.88
CA GLU A 272 7.14 33.72 -37.23
C GLU A 272 7.58 33.37 -38.68
N MET A 273 7.33 32.14 -39.12
CA MET A 273 7.49 31.71 -40.53
C MET A 273 6.53 32.42 -41.49
N SER A 274 5.41 32.96 -41.01
CA SER A 274 4.44 33.70 -41.82
C SER A 274 4.65 35.21 -41.79
N THR A 275 5.59 35.71 -40.98
CA THR A 275 6.10 37.08 -41.10
C THR A 275 7.20 37.15 -42.16
N GLU A 276 7.17 38.18 -43.03
CA GLU A 276 8.22 38.38 -44.03
C GLU A 276 9.59 38.50 -43.36
N LEU A 277 10.48 37.57 -43.70
CA LEU A 277 11.82 37.45 -43.16
C LEU A 277 12.61 38.72 -43.50
N ALA A 278 12.77 39.63 -42.54
CA ALA A 278 13.73 40.72 -42.68
C ALA A 278 15.13 40.09 -42.79
N GLN A 279 15.64 40.01 -44.02
CA GLN A 279 16.97 39.53 -44.37
C GLN A 279 18.03 40.36 -43.66
N ASN A 280 18.45 39.96 -42.46
CA ASN A 280 19.65 40.47 -41.79
C ASN A 280 20.13 39.46 -40.74
N LEU A 281 20.39 38.20 -41.13
CA LEU A 281 21.38 37.41 -40.40
C LEU A 281 22.74 37.70 -41.02
N THR A 282 23.71 38.05 -40.19
CA THR A 282 25.09 38.22 -40.64
C THR A 282 25.66 36.86 -41.06
N LEU A 283 26.59 36.84 -42.03
CA LEU A 283 27.23 35.62 -42.54
C LEU A 283 27.82 34.74 -41.41
N GLN A 284 28.26 35.37 -40.32
CA GLN A 284 28.79 34.70 -39.13
C GLN A 284 27.72 33.95 -38.32
N GLU A 285 26.50 34.48 -38.25
CA GLU A 285 25.38 33.85 -37.55
C GLU A 285 24.87 32.63 -38.31
N GLN A 286 24.80 32.70 -39.65
CA GLN A 286 24.45 31.55 -40.49
C GLN A 286 25.46 30.40 -40.35
N GLN A 287 26.76 30.70 -40.41
CA GLN A 287 27.81 29.70 -40.25
C GLN A 287 27.82 29.09 -38.83
N ARG A 288 27.48 29.87 -37.81
CA ARG A 288 27.36 29.36 -36.43
C ARG A 288 26.16 28.44 -36.27
N LEU A 289 25.04 28.75 -36.92
CA LEU A 289 23.82 27.93 -36.93
C LEU A 289 24.05 26.58 -37.61
N GLU A 290 24.74 26.57 -38.76
CA GLU A 290 25.12 25.32 -39.45
C GLU A 290 26.02 24.45 -38.58
N ARG A 291 27.04 25.04 -37.94
CA ARG A 291 27.92 24.28 -37.04
C ARG A 291 27.16 23.69 -35.85
N LEU A 292 26.29 24.48 -35.21
CA LEU A 292 25.49 24.00 -34.09
C LEU A 292 24.54 22.88 -34.50
N ASN A 293 23.93 22.95 -35.69
CA ASN A 293 23.04 21.88 -36.17
C ASN A 293 23.79 20.56 -36.35
N VAL A 294 24.98 20.59 -36.95
CA VAL A 294 25.84 19.40 -37.09
C VAL A 294 26.25 18.85 -35.72
N GLU A 295 26.55 19.72 -34.76
CA GLU A 295 26.94 19.31 -33.41
C GLU A 295 25.77 18.68 -32.63
N VAL A 296 24.55 19.21 -32.81
CA VAL A 296 23.31 18.65 -32.26
C VAL A 296 23.01 17.27 -32.85
N GLU A 297 23.14 17.08 -34.17
CA GLU A 297 22.99 15.77 -34.81
C GLU A 297 23.99 14.75 -34.24
N GLN A 298 25.27 15.12 -34.14
CA GLN A 298 26.31 14.23 -33.60
C GLN A 298 26.06 13.87 -32.13
N LEU A 299 25.58 14.81 -31.31
CA LEU A 299 25.25 14.55 -29.91
C LEU A 299 24.00 13.66 -29.78
N SER A 300 23.01 13.83 -30.65
CA SER A 300 21.82 12.99 -30.67
C SER A 300 22.14 11.54 -31.04
N GLU A 301 23.04 11.33 -32.01
CA GLU A 301 23.49 9.99 -32.42
C GLU A 301 24.30 9.29 -31.30
N LYS A 302 25.17 10.04 -30.61
CA LYS A 302 25.91 9.52 -29.44
C LYS A 302 24.97 9.12 -28.30
N LEU A 303 23.96 9.94 -28.01
CA LEU A 303 22.94 9.64 -27.00
C LEU A 303 22.15 8.38 -27.33
N TYR A 304 21.77 8.20 -28.60
CA TYR A 304 21.07 7.00 -29.06
C TYR A 304 21.91 5.74 -28.82
N LYS A 305 23.18 5.73 -29.24
CA LYS A 305 24.11 4.59 -29.05
C LYS A 305 24.36 4.25 -27.57
N LEU A 306 24.48 5.27 -26.72
CA LEU A 306 24.64 5.08 -25.27
C LEU A 306 23.36 4.51 -24.63
N SER A 307 22.19 4.97 -25.07
CA SER A 307 20.90 4.50 -24.57
C SER A 307 20.64 3.03 -24.92
N THR A 308 20.96 2.60 -26.15
CA THR A 308 20.80 1.21 -26.58
C THR A 308 21.74 0.29 -25.81
N SER A 309 23.02 0.66 -25.68
CA SER A 309 24.00 -0.11 -24.92
C SER A 309 23.63 -0.25 -23.44
N ARG A 310 23.07 0.80 -22.82
CA ARG A 310 22.54 0.71 -21.46
C ARG A 310 21.41 -0.31 -21.35
N SER A 311 20.44 -0.27 -22.27
CA SER A 311 19.29 -1.19 -22.25
C SER A 311 19.71 -2.66 -22.41
N GLU A 312 20.72 -2.94 -23.23
CA GLU A 312 21.26 -4.29 -23.42
C GLU A 312 21.96 -4.82 -22.15
N LEU A 313 22.78 -3.98 -21.51
CA LEU A 313 23.45 -4.33 -20.25
C LEU A 313 22.44 -4.57 -19.11
N GLU A 314 21.40 -3.75 -19.04
CA GLU A 314 20.33 -3.86 -18.04
C GLU A 314 19.52 -5.15 -18.24
N GLY A 315 19.27 -5.55 -19.49
CA GLY A 315 18.67 -6.85 -19.81
C GLY A 315 19.55 -8.04 -19.40
N ARG A 316 20.85 -7.99 -19.70
CA ARG A 316 21.80 -9.06 -19.35
C ARG A 316 21.98 -9.23 -17.85
N LYS A 317 21.95 -8.13 -17.09
CA LYS A 317 21.96 -8.14 -15.63
C LYS A 317 20.77 -8.95 -15.07
N ASN A 318 19.55 -8.68 -15.55
CA ASN A 318 18.34 -9.34 -15.06
C ASN A 318 18.35 -10.86 -15.32
N VAL A 319 18.93 -11.30 -16.45
CA VAL A 319 19.05 -12.75 -16.75
C VAL A 319 19.97 -13.44 -15.73
N LEU A 320 21.13 -12.84 -15.45
CA LEU A 320 22.09 -13.38 -14.48
C LEU A 320 21.55 -13.39 -13.04
N GLU A 321 20.83 -12.34 -12.64
CA GLU A 321 20.18 -12.29 -11.31
C GLU A 321 19.14 -13.43 -11.17
N ASN A 322 18.35 -13.69 -12.20
CA ASN A 322 17.39 -14.79 -12.19
C ASN A 322 18.07 -16.16 -12.14
N GLU A 323 19.16 -16.38 -12.87
CA GLU A 323 19.90 -17.65 -12.82
C GLU A 323 20.50 -17.91 -11.42
N LEU A 324 21.04 -16.87 -10.77
CA LEU A 324 21.61 -16.96 -9.44
C LEU A 324 20.54 -17.31 -8.38
N ASP A 325 19.44 -16.58 -8.39
CA ASP A 325 18.40 -16.71 -7.36
C ASP A 325 17.51 -17.93 -7.56
N ALA A 326 17.13 -18.25 -8.80
CA ALA A 326 16.17 -19.33 -9.06
C ALA A 326 16.82 -20.72 -9.14
N ASN A 327 18.05 -20.82 -9.65
CA ASN A 327 18.71 -22.11 -9.85
C ASN A 327 19.79 -22.39 -8.81
N LEU A 328 20.84 -21.56 -8.73
CA LEU A 328 22.04 -21.90 -7.97
C LEU A 328 21.80 -21.91 -6.46
N LYS A 329 21.18 -20.85 -5.91
CA LYS A 329 20.90 -20.77 -4.46
C LYS A 329 19.96 -21.88 -4.00
N ARG A 330 18.94 -22.17 -4.80
CA ARG A 330 17.97 -23.22 -4.47
C ARG A 330 18.60 -24.62 -4.49
N ARG A 331 19.46 -24.89 -5.47
CA ARG A 331 20.22 -26.15 -5.55
C ARG A 331 21.18 -26.33 -4.37
N TYR A 332 21.79 -25.23 -3.92
CA TYR A 332 22.67 -25.23 -2.74
C TYR A 332 21.89 -25.59 -1.46
N GLU A 333 20.71 -25.01 -1.25
CA GLU A 333 19.84 -25.34 -0.11
C GLU A 333 19.35 -26.80 -0.14
N GLU A 334 18.98 -27.31 -1.32
CA GLU A 334 18.58 -28.72 -1.51
C GLU A 334 19.72 -29.70 -1.14
N LEU A 335 20.96 -29.39 -1.53
CA LEU A 335 22.14 -30.20 -1.19
C LEU A 335 22.47 -30.16 0.31
N LEU A 336 22.27 -29.01 0.97
CA LEU A 336 22.52 -28.85 2.40
C LEU A 336 21.59 -29.74 3.25
N ILE A 337 20.33 -29.87 2.82
CA ILE A 337 19.32 -30.75 3.45
C ILE A 337 19.68 -32.23 3.28
N GLN A 338 20.23 -32.62 2.12
CA GLN A 338 20.64 -34.01 1.87
C GLN A 338 21.84 -34.41 2.74
N ILE A 339 22.81 -33.51 2.93
CA ILE A 339 23.96 -33.75 3.79
C ILE A 339 23.53 -33.94 5.26
N ASP A 340 22.59 -33.13 5.75
CA ASP A 340 22.11 -33.22 7.14
C ASP A 340 21.42 -34.58 7.42
N SER A 341 20.76 -35.16 6.41
CA SER A 341 20.09 -36.46 6.51
C SER A 341 21.01 -37.69 6.54
N LEU A 342 22.28 -37.55 6.13
CA LEU A 342 23.22 -38.68 5.98
C LEU A 342 24.12 -38.92 7.20
N THR A 343 23.96 -38.16 8.29
CA THR A 343 24.89 -38.20 9.45
C THR A 343 24.60 -39.29 10.49
N THR A 344 23.82 -40.33 10.17
CA THR A 344 23.46 -41.40 11.13
C THR A 344 23.42 -42.81 10.53
N SER A 345 24.58 -43.42 10.24
CA SER A 345 24.78 -44.89 10.31
C SER A 345 26.26 -45.26 10.19
N GLU A 346 26.72 -46.23 10.98
CA GLU A 346 28.10 -46.78 10.96
C GLU A 346 28.10 -48.13 10.21
N ASP A 347 28.76 -48.21 9.05
CA ASP A 347 29.06 -49.46 8.31
C ASP A 347 30.31 -49.24 7.44
N ASP A 348 31.15 -50.24 7.19
CA ASP A 348 32.40 -50.04 6.43
C ASP A 348 32.19 -49.79 4.91
N GLN A 349 31.01 -50.08 4.36
CA GLN A 349 30.58 -49.53 3.06
C GLN A 349 30.28 -48.03 3.14
N ILE A 350 29.83 -47.56 4.30
CA ILE A 350 29.65 -46.14 4.61
C ILE A 350 31.01 -45.46 4.73
N ARG A 351 32.09 -46.11 5.19
CA ARG A 351 33.43 -45.52 5.17
C ARG A 351 33.96 -45.24 3.77
N ASN A 352 33.80 -46.18 2.84
CA ASN A 352 34.25 -45.97 1.46
C ASN A 352 33.41 -44.91 0.74
N SER A 353 32.08 -44.98 0.88
CA SER A 353 31.19 -43.93 0.35
C SER A 353 31.34 -42.60 1.09
N LYS A 354 31.76 -42.60 2.36
CA LYS A 354 32.14 -41.39 3.13
C LYS A 354 33.45 -40.81 2.62
N ASN A 355 34.45 -41.61 2.28
CA ASN A 355 35.69 -41.10 1.71
C ASN A 355 35.46 -40.54 0.29
N GLU A 356 34.64 -41.20 -0.53
CA GLU A 356 34.20 -40.66 -1.83
C GLU A 356 33.37 -39.38 -1.65
N ALA A 357 32.47 -39.35 -0.66
CA ALA A 357 31.72 -38.15 -0.31
C ALA A 357 32.65 -37.05 0.24
N GLU A 358 33.71 -37.37 1.00
CA GLU A 358 34.69 -36.40 1.51
C GLU A 358 35.56 -35.82 0.39
N GLU A 359 35.93 -36.63 -0.62
CA GLU A 359 36.60 -36.13 -1.84
C GLU A 359 35.67 -35.23 -2.65
N LEU A 360 34.41 -35.63 -2.86
CA LEU A 360 33.41 -34.80 -3.52
C LEU A 360 33.09 -33.53 -2.73
N ILE A 361 33.05 -33.61 -1.40
CA ILE A 361 32.86 -32.44 -0.51
C ILE A 361 34.06 -31.50 -0.63
N ASN A 362 35.29 -32.01 -0.70
CA ASN A 362 36.48 -31.18 -0.88
C ASN A 362 36.52 -30.53 -2.27
N GLU A 363 36.14 -31.26 -3.32
CA GLU A 363 36.03 -30.71 -4.68
C GLU A 363 34.94 -29.64 -4.75
N MET A 364 33.76 -29.90 -4.18
CA MET A 364 32.66 -28.94 -4.09
C MET A 364 33.00 -27.75 -3.19
N SER A 365 33.79 -27.95 -2.13
CA SER A 365 34.28 -26.88 -1.26
C SER A 365 35.26 -25.97 -2.00
N ASN A 366 36.17 -26.54 -2.79
CA ASN A 366 37.10 -25.76 -3.62
C ASN A 366 36.34 -25.01 -4.72
N ARG A 367 35.37 -25.66 -5.37
CA ARG A 367 34.48 -25.01 -6.35
C ARG A 367 33.67 -23.88 -5.71
N SER A 368 33.18 -24.07 -4.49
CA SER A 368 32.46 -23.05 -3.73
C SER A 368 33.35 -21.85 -3.41
N LYS A 369 34.63 -22.09 -3.05
CA LYS A 369 35.61 -21.01 -2.83
C LYS A 369 35.95 -20.26 -4.11
N GLU A 370 36.09 -20.95 -5.24
CA GLU A 370 36.28 -20.30 -6.54
C GLU A 370 35.08 -19.41 -6.90
N ILE A 371 33.86 -19.92 -6.72
CA ILE A 371 32.63 -19.18 -6.95
C ILE A 371 32.49 -18.01 -5.96
N GLU A 372 32.91 -18.17 -4.70
CA GLU A 372 32.93 -17.07 -3.72
C GLU A 372 33.89 -15.94 -4.13
N ILE A 373 35.08 -16.29 -4.65
CA ILE A 373 36.03 -15.31 -5.17
C ILE A 373 35.46 -14.60 -6.40
N GLU A 374 34.86 -15.34 -7.34
CA GLU A 374 34.21 -14.74 -8.52
C GLU A 374 33.04 -13.84 -8.12
N LEU A 375 32.21 -14.26 -7.15
CA LEU A 375 31.11 -13.45 -6.61
C LEU A 375 31.62 -12.19 -5.92
N GLN A 376 32.75 -12.27 -5.22
CA GLN A 376 33.38 -11.11 -4.60
C GLN A 376 33.89 -10.14 -5.67
N ASP A 377 34.56 -10.63 -6.72
CA ASP A 377 35.03 -9.80 -7.84
C ASP A 377 33.84 -9.15 -8.58
N LEU A 378 32.81 -9.91 -8.93
CA LEU A 378 31.57 -9.40 -9.53
C LEU A 378 30.86 -8.38 -8.64
N SER A 379 30.82 -8.60 -7.33
CA SER A 379 30.26 -7.68 -6.35
C SER A 379 31.03 -6.35 -6.33
N THR A 380 32.37 -6.40 -6.37
CA THR A 380 33.20 -5.18 -6.43
C THR A 380 33.00 -4.43 -7.75
N GLU A 381 32.91 -5.13 -8.88
CA GLU A 381 32.65 -4.51 -10.17
C GLU A 381 31.25 -3.90 -10.22
N LEU A 382 30.25 -4.58 -9.65
CA LEU A 382 28.87 -4.09 -9.56
C LEU A 382 28.79 -2.82 -8.69
N SER A 383 29.52 -2.77 -7.58
CA SER A 383 29.66 -1.57 -6.72
C SER A 383 30.32 -0.38 -7.45
N GLN A 384 31.32 -0.66 -8.29
CA GLN A 384 31.95 0.38 -9.12
C GLN A 384 31.01 0.89 -10.22
N LYS A 385 30.21 0.01 -10.84
CA LYS A 385 29.23 0.40 -11.86
C LYS A 385 28.05 1.16 -11.25
N THR A 386 27.57 0.78 -10.07
CA THR A 386 26.49 1.49 -9.36
C THR A 386 26.94 2.89 -8.95
N SER A 387 28.12 3.05 -8.35
CA SER A 387 28.67 4.36 -7.99
C SER A 387 28.87 5.28 -9.21
N LYS A 388 29.34 4.74 -10.35
CA LYS A 388 29.44 5.50 -11.60
C LYS A 388 28.07 5.89 -12.18
N SER A 389 27.08 5.01 -12.07
CA SER A 389 25.69 5.30 -12.47
C SER A 389 25.07 6.40 -11.61
N GLU A 390 25.28 6.38 -10.29
CA GLU A 390 24.84 7.42 -9.37
C GLU A 390 25.51 8.77 -9.64
N ALA A 391 26.81 8.77 -9.92
CA ALA A 391 27.54 9.98 -10.32
C ALA A 391 26.98 10.58 -11.63
N LEU A 392 26.68 9.75 -12.64
CA LEU A 392 26.08 10.22 -13.88
C LEU A 392 24.65 10.73 -13.68
N LYS A 393 23.86 10.10 -12.80
CA LYS A 393 22.50 10.52 -12.46
C LYS A 393 22.48 11.87 -11.74
N THR A 394 23.43 12.10 -10.83
CA THR A 394 23.59 13.41 -10.16
C THR A 394 24.05 14.49 -11.13
N GLU A 395 24.97 14.19 -12.05
CA GLU A 395 25.38 15.11 -13.12
C GLU A 395 24.20 15.46 -14.06
N GLN A 396 23.39 14.46 -14.43
CA GLN A 396 22.18 14.65 -15.22
C GLN A 396 21.17 15.57 -14.52
N SER A 397 20.89 15.31 -13.23
CA SER A 397 20.00 16.16 -12.42
C SER A 397 20.49 17.61 -12.34
N ASN A 398 21.79 17.81 -12.15
CA ASN A 398 22.41 19.13 -12.14
C ASN A 398 22.30 19.85 -13.49
N ARG A 399 22.48 19.13 -14.61
CA ARG A 399 22.23 19.67 -15.96
C ARG A 399 20.75 20.01 -16.18
N GLN A 400 19.83 19.18 -15.71
CA GLN A 400 18.38 19.41 -15.78
C GLN A 400 17.99 20.70 -15.04
N GLN A 401 18.49 20.89 -13.83
CA GLN A 401 18.24 22.12 -13.05
C GLN A 401 18.82 23.36 -13.72
N LYS A 402 20.02 23.27 -14.32
CA LYS A 402 20.61 24.39 -15.09
C LYS A 402 19.75 24.74 -16.30
N LEU A 403 19.27 23.74 -17.04
CA LEU A 403 18.35 23.92 -18.17
C LEU A 403 17.05 24.59 -17.72
N GLU A 404 16.43 24.13 -16.63
CA GLU A 404 15.20 24.71 -16.11
C GLU A 404 15.37 26.18 -15.69
N ARG A 405 16.52 26.53 -15.08
CA ARG A 405 16.86 27.93 -14.76
C ARG A 405 17.01 28.77 -16.03
N GLN A 406 17.67 28.25 -17.06
CA GLN A 406 17.80 28.95 -18.34
C GLN A 406 16.44 29.14 -19.01
N GLN A 407 15.58 28.12 -18.96
CA GLN A 407 14.23 28.17 -19.51
C GLN A 407 13.36 29.23 -18.82
N LYS A 408 13.38 29.28 -17.47
CA LYS A 408 12.73 30.35 -16.71
C LYS A 408 13.25 31.75 -17.08
N ASN A 409 14.55 31.88 -17.37
CA ASN A 409 15.10 33.16 -17.83
C ASN A 409 14.60 33.51 -19.24
N VAL A 410 14.55 32.55 -20.15
CA VAL A 410 13.98 32.75 -21.50
C VAL A 410 12.51 33.17 -21.41
N ASP A 411 11.70 32.52 -20.57
CA ASP A 411 10.30 32.89 -20.37
C ASP A 411 10.14 34.31 -19.80
N LYS A 412 11.03 34.73 -18.89
CA LYS A 412 11.10 36.13 -18.42
C LYS A 412 11.43 37.10 -19.55
N PHE A 413 12.36 36.76 -20.44
CA PHE A 413 12.67 37.61 -21.60
C PHE A 413 11.54 37.65 -22.62
N LEU A 414 10.86 36.53 -22.86
CA LEU A 414 9.70 36.46 -23.77
C LEU A 414 8.51 37.25 -23.24
N SER A 415 8.19 37.13 -21.94
CA SER A 415 7.14 37.93 -21.30
C SER A 415 7.47 39.42 -21.32
N LYS A 416 8.72 39.79 -21.02
CA LYS A 416 9.20 41.18 -21.14
C LYS A 416 9.10 41.70 -22.58
N ARG A 417 9.49 40.89 -23.58
CA ARG A 417 9.33 41.21 -25.01
C ARG A 417 7.87 41.46 -25.37
N LYS A 418 6.95 40.59 -24.92
CA LYS A 418 5.51 40.73 -25.16
C LYS A 418 4.96 42.03 -24.57
N LEU A 419 5.32 42.35 -23.32
CA LEU A 419 4.90 43.60 -22.66
C LEU A 419 5.44 44.83 -23.40
N LEU A 420 6.71 44.80 -23.80
CA LEU A 420 7.33 45.90 -24.54
C LEU A 420 6.71 46.09 -25.93
N LEU A 421 6.30 45.01 -26.60
CA LEU A 421 5.56 45.08 -27.86
C LEU A 421 4.17 45.71 -27.65
N GLN A 422 3.43 45.29 -26.61
CA GLN A 422 2.15 45.92 -26.28
C GLN A 422 2.31 47.41 -25.98
N LYS A 423 3.32 47.80 -25.18
CA LYS A 423 3.62 49.21 -24.91
C LYS A 423 4.02 49.98 -26.17
N LYS A 424 4.78 49.35 -27.08
CA LYS A 424 5.12 49.95 -28.38
C LYS A 424 3.85 50.22 -29.18
N ASP A 425 2.94 49.24 -29.27
CA ASP A 425 1.70 49.35 -30.02
C ASP A 425 0.74 50.38 -29.41
N GLU A 426 0.71 50.47 -28.09
CA GLU A 426 -0.05 51.48 -27.36
C GLU A 426 0.54 52.88 -27.56
N CYS A 427 1.86 53.04 -27.50
CA CYS A 427 2.53 54.29 -27.84
C CYS A 427 2.27 54.70 -29.30
N THR A 428 2.36 53.79 -30.27
CA THR A 428 2.05 54.12 -31.67
C THR A 428 0.58 54.45 -31.87
N LYS A 429 -0.34 53.83 -31.13
CA LYS A 429 -1.76 54.21 -31.13
C LYS A 429 -1.96 55.61 -30.54
N ASN A 430 -1.35 55.90 -29.38
CA ASN A 430 -1.42 57.20 -28.73
C ASN A 430 -0.81 58.31 -29.61
N ILE A 431 0.32 58.04 -30.28
CA ILE A 431 0.93 58.97 -31.25
C ILE A 431 -0.03 59.25 -32.42
N ARG A 432 -0.78 58.26 -32.90
CA ARG A 432 -1.80 58.46 -33.94
C ARG A 432 -3.02 59.23 -33.44
N GLU A 433 -3.44 58.97 -32.20
CA GLU A 433 -4.61 59.63 -31.56
C GLU A 433 -4.35 61.09 -31.19
N LEU A 434 -3.09 61.47 -30.96
CA LEU A 434 -2.70 62.87 -30.72
C LEU A 434 -2.97 63.79 -31.93
N GLY A 435 -3.27 63.23 -33.11
CA GLY A 435 -3.56 63.99 -34.32
C GLY A 435 -2.38 64.79 -34.83
N ALA A 436 -2.58 65.58 -35.89
CA ALA A 436 -1.58 66.54 -36.33
C ALA A 436 -1.57 67.74 -35.36
N LEU A 437 -0.41 68.04 -34.77
CA LEU A 437 -0.23 69.20 -33.90
C LEU A 437 -0.55 70.51 -34.67
N PRO A 438 -1.37 71.42 -34.10
CA PRO A 438 -1.59 72.74 -34.68
C PRO A 438 -0.28 73.52 -34.79
N GLU A 439 -0.08 74.28 -35.87
CA GLU A 439 1.13 75.10 -36.08
C GLU A 439 1.43 76.06 -34.91
N GLU A 440 0.41 76.46 -34.15
CA GLU A 440 0.52 77.31 -32.96
C GLU A 440 1.34 76.71 -31.81
N ALA A 441 1.45 75.37 -31.70
CA ALA A 441 2.25 74.70 -30.68
C ALA A 441 3.77 74.84 -30.93
N PHE A 442 4.16 74.96 -32.21
CA PHE A 442 5.56 75.17 -32.61
C PHE A 442 6.00 76.62 -32.44
N GLU A 443 5.06 77.57 -32.46
CA GLU A 443 5.32 79.00 -32.25
C GLU A 443 5.62 79.32 -30.78
N LYS A 444 4.89 78.71 -29.83
CA LYS A 444 4.97 79.06 -28.40
C LYS A 444 6.30 78.71 -27.72
N HIS A 445 7.08 77.75 -28.23
CA HIS A 445 8.29 77.24 -27.55
C HIS A 445 9.55 77.29 -28.46
N LYS A 446 9.47 77.98 -29.61
CA LYS A 446 10.58 78.16 -30.58
C LYS A 446 11.85 78.76 -29.96
N ASN A 447 11.72 79.48 -28.84
CA ASN A 447 12.80 80.23 -28.19
C ASN A 447 13.21 79.70 -26.80
N THR A 448 12.77 78.50 -26.41
CA THR A 448 13.12 77.92 -25.12
C THR A 448 14.26 76.92 -25.30
N ASP A 449 15.34 77.13 -24.55
CA ASP A 449 16.51 76.25 -24.56
C ASP A 449 16.10 74.84 -24.11
N PRO A 450 16.20 73.79 -24.96
CA PRO A 450 15.64 72.46 -24.68
C PRO A 450 16.22 71.82 -23.42
N THR A 451 17.48 72.13 -23.09
CA THR A 451 18.17 71.72 -21.86
C THR A 451 17.55 72.35 -20.61
N LYS A 452 17.12 73.60 -20.65
CA LYS A 452 16.48 74.26 -19.50
C LYS A 452 15.08 73.70 -19.24
N ALA A 453 14.28 73.52 -20.29
CA ALA A 453 12.95 72.94 -20.17
C ALA A 453 12.98 71.50 -19.60
N ILE A 454 13.98 70.70 -19.97
CA ILE A 454 14.17 69.35 -19.42
C ILE A 454 14.57 69.41 -17.93
N ASN A 455 15.48 70.30 -17.54
CA ASN A 455 15.91 70.43 -16.14
C ASN A 455 14.79 70.97 -15.23
N ASP A 456 13.98 71.91 -15.73
CA ASP A 456 12.81 72.43 -15.02
C ASP A 456 11.74 71.34 -14.85
N LEU A 457 11.56 70.47 -15.85
CA LEU A 457 10.66 69.33 -15.75
C LEU A 457 11.17 68.30 -14.72
N ILE A 458 12.48 68.02 -14.72
CA ILE A 458 13.11 67.10 -13.76
C ILE A 458 12.90 67.60 -12.33
N THR A 459 13.14 68.88 -12.07
CA THR A 459 12.97 69.46 -10.72
C THR A 459 11.52 69.45 -10.25
N VAL A 460 10.56 69.77 -11.12
CA VAL A 460 9.12 69.67 -10.80
C VAL A 460 8.71 68.22 -10.54
N LEU A 461 9.25 67.26 -11.30
CA LEU A 461 8.97 65.84 -11.11
C LEU A 461 9.57 65.30 -9.81
N ASP A 462 10.79 65.69 -9.46
CA ASP A 462 11.43 65.26 -8.21
C ASP A 462 10.71 65.84 -6.98
N GLN A 463 10.29 67.10 -7.02
CA GLN A 463 9.47 67.68 -5.96
C GLN A 463 8.13 66.94 -5.79
N ARG A 464 7.46 66.61 -6.90
CA ARG A 464 6.22 65.81 -6.87
C ARG A 464 6.44 64.39 -6.33
N LYS A 465 7.59 63.78 -6.64
CA LYS A 465 7.95 62.44 -6.14
C LYS A 465 8.18 62.47 -4.64
N ASP A 466 8.90 63.46 -4.13
CA ASP A 466 9.14 63.63 -2.69
C ASP A 466 7.84 63.86 -1.92
N GLU A 467 6.96 64.74 -2.42
CA GLU A 467 5.65 64.97 -1.82
C GLU A 467 4.80 63.69 -1.79
N ALA A 468 4.82 62.90 -2.86
CA ALA A 468 4.08 61.64 -2.94
C ALA A 468 4.63 60.59 -1.96
N ILE A 469 5.95 60.44 -1.86
CA ILE A 469 6.61 59.52 -0.92
C ILE A 469 6.29 59.91 0.52
N GLU A 470 6.39 61.20 0.86
CA GLU A 470 6.13 61.67 2.21
C GLU A 470 4.66 61.54 2.60
N ARG A 471 3.73 61.85 1.69
CA ARG A 471 2.29 61.66 1.90
C ARG A 471 1.93 60.20 2.13
N THR A 472 2.38 59.31 1.26
CA THR A 472 2.11 57.87 1.37
C THR A 472 2.72 57.28 2.63
N PHE A 473 3.97 57.64 2.96
CA PHE A 473 4.61 57.18 4.19
C PHE A 473 3.87 57.62 5.46
N LYS A 474 3.48 58.90 5.54
CA LYS A 474 2.71 59.42 6.70
C LYS A 474 1.39 58.67 6.86
N GLN A 475 0.72 58.34 5.76
CA GLN A 475 -0.54 57.62 5.78
C GLN A 475 -0.35 56.15 6.24
N VAL A 476 0.62 55.45 5.69
CA VAL A 476 0.94 54.06 6.09
C VAL A 476 1.40 54.02 7.55
N ALA A 477 2.23 54.96 8.00
CA ALA A 477 2.69 55.04 9.38
C ALA A 477 1.55 55.26 10.38
N LYS A 478 0.55 56.07 10.01
CA LYS A 478 -0.65 56.27 10.83
C LYS A 478 -1.47 54.98 10.95
N TYR A 479 -1.79 54.32 9.83
CA TYR A 479 -2.57 53.08 9.88
C TYR A 479 -1.81 51.94 10.55
N PHE A 480 -0.49 51.87 10.39
CA PHE A 480 0.35 50.89 11.08
C PHE A 480 0.21 51.04 12.60
N ALA A 481 0.30 52.27 13.13
CA ALA A 481 0.14 52.50 14.56
C ALA A 481 -1.27 52.11 15.07
N GLU A 482 -2.32 52.48 14.32
CA GLU A 482 -3.71 52.14 14.67
C GLU A 482 -3.99 50.63 14.66
N ILE A 483 -3.49 49.93 13.63
CA ILE A 483 -3.68 48.48 13.46
C ILE A 483 -2.87 47.72 14.50
N PHE A 484 -1.64 48.16 14.79
CA PHE A 484 -0.80 47.53 15.81
C PHE A 484 -1.42 47.64 17.20
N GLU A 485 -1.98 48.80 17.57
CA GLU A 485 -2.65 48.98 18.87
C GLU A 485 -3.92 48.12 19.00
N LYS A 486 -4.62 47.85 17.89
CA LYS A 486 -5.75 46.91 17.88
C LYS A 486 -5.32 45.46 18.10
N LEU A 487 -4.22 45.04 17.45
CA LEU A 487 -3.71 43.67 17.55
C LEU A 487 -2.97 43.42 18.87
N VAL A 488 -2.33 44.45 19.44
CA VAL A 488 -1.58 44.39 20.70
C VAL A 488 -1.96 45.60 21.57
N PRO A 489 -3.03 45.50 22.39
CA PRO A 489 -3.54 46.63 23.18
C PRO A 489 -2.54 47.24 24.19
N ALA A 490 -1.60 46.42 24.68
CA ALA A 490 -0.54 46.82 25.61
C ALA A 490 0.74 47.34 24.90
N GLY A 491 0.80 47.24 23.58
CA GLY A 491 1.97 47.56 22.76
C GLY A 491 1.86 48.88 22.01
N ARG A 492 2.96 49.29 21.36
CA ARG A 492 3.02 50.46 20.48
C ARG A 492 3.93 50.18 19.29
N GLY A 493 3.48 50.53 18.08
CA GLY A 493 4.25 50.38 16.85
C GLY A 493 4.43 51.71 16.12
N GLN A 494 5.62 51.95 15.58
CA GLN A 494 5.94 53.15 14.79
C GLN A 494 6.84 52.80 13.59
N LEU A 495 6.52 53.38 12.44
CA LEU A 495 7.39 53.38 11.25
C LEU A 495 8.29 54.60 11.25
N ILE A 496 9.55 54.40 10.90
CA ILE A 496 10.58 55.45 10.83
C ILE A 496 11.16 55.44 9.43
N MET A 497 11.09 56.57 8.74
CA MET A 497 11.70 56.74 7.43
C MET A 497 13.21 56.91 7.58
N GLN A 498 13.99 56.09 6.90
CA GLN A 498 15.45 56.18 6.90
C GLN A 498 15.91 57.03 5.71
N LYS A 499 16.64 58.10 6.02
CA LYS A 499 17.33 58.93 5.05
C LYS A 499 18.83 58.72 5.18
N ARG A 500 19.57 58.78 4.07
CA ARG A 500 21.03 58.85 4.05
C ARG A 500 21.44 60.11 4.82
N ASN A 501 22.09 59.94 5.97
CA ASN A 501 22.67 61.06 6.68
C ASN A 501 23.93 61.52 5.95
N ALA A 502 24.05 62.82 5.70
CA ALA A 502 25.22 63.47 5.10
C ALA A 502 26.51 63.43 5.97
N LYS A 503 26.60 62.52 6.95
CA LYS A 503 27.76 62.38 7.86
C LYS A 503 28.62 61.14 7.60
N GLU A 504 28.20 60.24 6.72
CA GLU A 504 29.01 59.07 6.32
C GLU A 504 29.82 59.32 5.02
N GLN A 505 29.83 60.56 4.52
CA GLN A 505 30.54 60.97 3.29
C GLN A 505 31.96 61.52 3.53
N MET A 506 32.56 61.39 4.72
CA MET A 506 33.89 61.96 4.98
C MET A 506 35.07 61.01 4.84
N GLU A 507 34.89 59.73 4.49
CA GLU A 507 36.04 58.81 4.38
C GLU A 507 36.34 58.22 3.00
N ASP A 508 35.57 58.49 1.93
CA ASP A 508 36.04 58.11 0.61
C ASP A 508 35.44 58.93 -0.55
N VAL A 509 36.36 59.44 -1.37
CA VAL A 509 36.25 59.98 -2.75
C VAL A 509 36.15 61.50 -2.93
N ASP A 510 37.25 62.01 -3.50
CA ASP A 510 37.50 63.18 -4.34
C ASP A 510 36.34 64.11 -4.75
N GLU A 511 36.70 65.40 -4.67
CA GLU A 511 36.13 66.59 -5.30
C GLU A 511 35.29 66.34 -6.57
N ARG A 512 33.97 66.20 -6.43
CA ARG A 512 33.00 66.62 -7.46
C ARG A 512 31.72 67.17 -6.83
N GLU A 513 31.54 68.47 -7.05
CA GLU A 513 30.31 69.27 -7.02
C GLU A 513 29.25 68.87 -5.99
N GLU A 514 29.16 69.71 -4.95
CA GLU A 514 27.97 69.92 -4.12
C GLU A 514 26.74 70.19 -5.02
N ARG A 515 26.07 69.12 -5.45
CA ARG A 515 24.66 69.20 -5.82
C ARG A 515 23.87 69.01 -4.54
N GLU A 516 23.46 70.12 -3.94
CA GLU A 516 22.30 70.20 -3.04
C GLU A 516 21.04 69.76 -3.80
N GLY A 517 20.97 68.48 -4.16
CA GLY A 517 19.79 67.85 -4.73
C GLY A 517 19.09 67.09 -3.62
N GLY A 518 17.97 67.64 -3.14
CA GLY A 518 16.95 66.89 -2.42
C GLY A 518 16.36 65.82 -3.35
N SER A 519 17.16 64.78 -3.59
CA SER A 519 16.85 63.70 -4.51
C SER A 519 16.13 62.60 -3.74
N VAL A 520 15.20 61.94 -4.41
CA VAL A 520 14.63 60.64 -4.02
C VAL A 520 15.73 59.61 -3.65
N ASP A 521 16.98 59.80 -4.12
CA ASP A 521 18.17 59.03 -3.74
C ASP A 521 18.57 59.16 -2.26
N SER A 522 17.98 60.12 -1.54
CA SER A 522 18.21 60.32 -0.10
C SER A 522 17.44 59.32 0.77
N TYR A 523 16.40 58.65 0.26
CA TYR A 523 15.66 57.63 1.02
C TYR A 523 16.33 56.27 0.89
N THR A 524 16.75 55.67 2.01
CA THR A 524 17.40 54.35 2.03
C THR A 524 16.46 53.21 2.39
N GLY A 525 15.39 53.51 3.14
CA GLY A 525 14.44 52.48 3.55
C GLY A 525 13.47 52.93 4.64
N VAL A 526 12.78 51.95 5.22
CA VAL A 526 11.83 52.13 6.32
C VAL A 526 12.21 51.18 7.45
N ALA A 527 12.42 51.73 8.65
CA ALA A 527 12.64 50.98 9.87
C ALA A 527 11.34 50.85 10.67
N ILE A 528 11.17 49.70 11.33
CA ILE A 528 10.01 49.40 12.17
C ILE A 528 10.47 49.32 13.62
N LYS A 529 9.79 50.04 14.51
CA LYS A 529 10.05 50.07 15.94
C LYS A 529 8.78 49.68 16.70
N VAL A 530 8.84 48.61 17.49
CA VAL A 530 7.65 48.06 18.16
C VAL A 530 7.95 47.68 19.61
N SER A 531 6.99 47.93 20.50
CA SER A 531 6.97 47.44 21.87
C SER A 531 5.72 46.58 22.09
N PHE A 532 5.87 45.42 22.73
CA PHE A 532 4.75 44.50 23.00
C PHE A 532 4.23 44.59 24.44
N ASN A 533 5.11 44.97 25.39
CA ASN A 533 4.84 44.83 26.83
C ASN A 533 4.65 46.17 27.56
N SER A 534 4.87 47.30 26.89
CA SER A 534 4.70 48.63 27.49
C SER A 534 4.57 49.71 26.42
N LYS A 535 3.76 50.74 26.72
CA LYS A 535 3.59 51.93 25.87
C LYS A 535 4.70 52.97 26.03
N THR A 536 5.58 52.81 27.03
CA THR A 536 6.66 53.77 27.36
C THR A 536 8.06 53.24 27.05
N ASP A 537 8.19 51.96 26.71
CA ASP A 537 9.49 51.33 26.51
C ASP A 537 10.13 51.70 25.17
N GLU A 538 11.46 51.69 25.10
CA GLU A 538 12.21 52.19 23.95
C GLU A 538 12.10 51.33 22.67
N GLY A 539 11.18 50.38 22.58
CA GLY A 539 10.84 49.63 21.36
C GLY A 539 11.97 48.74 20.83
N LEU A 540 11.69 47.45 20.64
CA LEU A 540 12.64 46.48 20.11
C LEU A 540 12.80 46.62 18.60
N ARG A 541 14.02 46.40 18.09
CA ARG A 541 14.28 46.28 16.64
C ARG A 541 13.85 44.90 16.17
N MET A 542 13.45 44.79 14.89
CA MET A 542 12.90 43.56 14.30
C MET A 542 13.77 42.31 14.52
N GLN A 543 15.09 42.44 14.63
CA GLN A 543 16.00 41.31 14.87
C GLN A 543 15.80 40.64 16.26
N GLN A 544 15.35 41.39 17.26
CA GLN A 544 15.19 40.96 18.66
C GLN A 544 13.82 40.33 18.97
N LEU A 545 12.93 40.24 17.96
CA LEU A 545 11.57 39.70 18.12
C LEU A 545 11.52 38.18 17.90
N SER A 546 10.58 37.51 18.57
CA SER A 546 10.28 36.08 18.33
C SER A 546 9.70 35.86 16.92
N GLY A 547 9.73 34.62 16.42
CA GLY A 547 9.19 34.27 15.11
C GLY A 547 7.73 34.71 14.93
N GLY A 548 6.87 34.44 15.92
CA GLY A 548 5.46 34.85 15.87
C GLY A 548 5.22 36.35 16.00
N GLN A 549 6.05 37.05 16.78
CA GLN A 549 6.01 38.51 16.85
C GLN A 549 6.42 39.16 15.52
N LYS A 550 7.42 38.60 14.82
CA LYS A 550 7.82 39.06 13.49
C LYS A 550 6.69 38.90 12.48
N SER A 551 5.99 37.76 12.50
CA SER A 551 4.83 37.51 11.65
C SER A 551 3.70 38.51 11.92
N LEU A 552 3.41 38.82 13.19
CA LEU A 552 2.39 39.82 13.53
C LEU A 552 2.74 41.23 13.04
N VAL A 553 4.01 41.64 13.19
CA VAL A 553 4.49 42.95 12.70
C VAL A 553 4.40 43.03 11.18
N ALA A 554 4.75 41.96 10.48
CA ALA A 554 4.63 41.88 9.03
C ALA A 554 3.16 41.97 8.56
N LEU A 555 2.25 41.23 9.21
CA LEU A 555 0.82 41.30 8.94
C LEU A 555 0.24 42.70 9.19
N THR A 556 0.65 43.34 10.29
CA THR A 556 0.26 44.72 10.61
C THR A 556 0.68 45.69 9.51
N LEU A 557 1.89 45.53 8.98
CA LEU A 557 2.38 46.36 7.87
C LEU A 557 1.60 46.12 6.58
N ILE A 558 1.27 44.86 6.27
CA ILE A 558 0.45 44.53 5.11
C ILE A 558 -0.92 45.19 5.25
N PHE A 559 -1.61 45.02 6.39
CA PHE A 559 -2.92 45.65 6.63
C PHE A 559 -2.86 47.18 6.59
N ALA A 560 -1.77 47.80 7.04
CA ALA A 560 -1.57 49.25 6.95
C ALA A 560 -1.47 49.73 5.50
N ILE A 561 -0.76 48.97 4.64
CA ILE A 561 -0.65 49.27 3.21
C ILE A 561 -2.00 49.07 2.52
N GLN A 562 -2.70 47.98 2.81
CA GLN A 562 -4.05 47.70 2.26
C GLN A 562 -5.05 48.80 2.58
N ARG A 563 -4.93 49.42 3.77
CA ARG A 563 -5.81 50.52 4.18
C ARG A 563 -5.48 51.85 3.48
N CYS A 564 -4.25 52.02 2.99
CA CYS A 564 -3.85 53.15 2.16
C CYS A 564 -4.28 52.99 0.70
N ASP A 565 -4.10 51.80 0.13
CA ASP A 565 -4.38 51.50 -1.27
C ASP A 565 -5.04 50.12 -1.40
N PRO A 566 -6.38 50.05 -1.29
CA PRO A 566 -7.11 48.79 -1.26
C PRO A 566 -7.22 48.16 -2.66
N ALA A 567 -6.76 46.92 -2.78
CA ALA A 567 -6.94 46.06 -3.94
C ALA A 567 -8.33 45.39 -3.90
N PRO A 568 -8.88 44.99 -5.07
CA PRO A 568 -10.23 44.42 -5.15
C PRO A 568 -10.38 43.07 -4.43
N PHE A 569 -9.31 42.31 -4.20
CA PHE A 569 -9.33 41.11 -3.37
C PHE A 569 -7.94 40.81 -2.79
N TYR A 570 -7.91 40.16 -1.63
CA TYR A 570 -6.70 39.64 -1.00
C TYR A 570 -6.92 38.19 -0.58
N LEU A 571 -5.94 37.33 -0.82
CA LEU A 571 -5.93 35.94 -0.38
C LEU A 571 -4.72 35.74 0.54
N PHE A 572 -5.00 35.27 1.75
CA PHE A 572 -4.01 35.01 2.78
C PHE A 572 -4.03 33.51 3.09
N ASP A 573 -2.98 32.81 2.67
CA ASP A 573 -2.83 31.37 2.91
C ASP A 573 -2.00 31.14 4.18
N GLU A 574 -2.48 30.26 5.06
CA GLU A 574 -1.79 29.83 6.29
C GLU A 574 -1.22 30.95 7.20
N ILE A 575 -1.88 32.11 7.27
CA ILE A 575 -1.39 33.26 8.06
C ILE A 575 -1.34 33.03 9.58
N ASP A 576 -2.01 32.00 10.08
CA ASP A 576 -2.11 31.64 11.49
C ASP A 576 -1.04 30.64 11.95
N ALA A 577 -0.38 29.93 11.02
CA ALA A 577 0.58 28.87 11.31
C ALA A 577 1.78 29.33 12.15
N ALA A 578 2.20 30.60 11.99
CA ALA A 578 3.31 31.20 12.71
C ALA A 578 2.89 32.10 13.88
N LEU A 579 1.60 32.25 14.17
CA LEU A 579 1.09 33.15 15.21
C LEU A 579 0.77 32.42 16.52
N ASP A 580 1.12 33.03 17.65
CA ASP A 580 0.71 32.55 18.97
C ASP A 580 -0.82 32.58 19.12
N ALA A 581 -1.39 31.70 19.94
CA ALA A 581 -2.84 31.53 20.08
C ALA A 581 -3.58 32.85 20.40
N GLN A 582 -2.96 33.72 21.20
CA GLN A 582 -3.51 35.02 21.55
C GLN A 582 -3.59 35.96 20.34
N TYR A 583 -2.56 35.98 19.49
CA TYR A 583 -2.52 36.83 18.29
C TYR A 583 -3.37 36.28 17.14
N ARG A 584 -3.53 34.95 17.03
CA ARG A 584 -4.46 34.32 16.08
C ARG A 584 -5.89 34.81 16.28
N THR A 585 -6.34 34.87 17.54
CA THR A 585 -7.68 35.35 17.87
C THR A 585 -7.84 36.84 17.52
N ALA A 586 -6.83 37.66 17.82
CA ALA A 586 -6.85 39.09 17.51
C ALA A 586 -6.89 39.38 16.00
N VAL A 587 -6.13 38.62 15.19
CA VAL A 587 -6.14 38.74 13.72
C VAL A 587 -7.45 38.24 13.11
N ALA A 588 -8.05 37.17 13.66
CA ALA A 588 -9.33 36.66 13.19
C ALA A 588 -10.53 37.59 13.49
N CYS A 589 -10.43 38.44 14.51
CA CYS A 589 -11.45 39.42 14.88
C CYS A 589 -11.30 40.79 14.19
N MET A 590 -10.23 40.98 13.39
CA MET A 590 -9.92 42.22 12.68
C MET A 590 -10.65 42.27 11.34
#